data_AF-A0A6F9C139-F1
#
_entry.id   AF-A0A6F9C139-F1
#
_cell.length_a   1.000
_cell.length_b   1.000
_cell.length_c   1.000
_cell.angle_alpha   90.00
_cell.angle_beta   90.00
_cell.angle_gamma   90.00
#
_symmetry.space_group_name_H-M   'P 1'
#
loop_
_entity.id
_entity.type
_entity.pdbx_description
1 polymer ?
#
loop_
_entity_poly.entity_id
_entity_poly.type
_entity_poly.pdbx_seq_one_letter_code
_entity_poly.pdbx_strand_id
1 'polypeptide(L)'
;EFCAPKAQFPSANASNSWPGSPPSPFVLLPNSSALAWASNISTPPSWPPLSALRMLASLEGQSCVEACQSAGLICEPAFYRFINIKEAFSGLEVQCEGVEAEMNHIFPAFSVDRSECGLQKDALLFSCAGANAKYHRLCPCRDYRKGQVALCRDCL
;
A
#
# COMPACT_ATOMS: atom_id res chain seq x y z
N GLU A 1 -12.50 16.29 -16.84
CA GLU A 1 -11.20 15.62 -16.65
C GLU A 1 -10.45 16.13 -15.42
N PHE A 2 -10.87 15.72 -14.22
CA PHE A 2 -10.22 16.10 -12.96
C PHE A 2 -9.08 15.12 -12.67
N CYS A 3 -7.84 15.62 -12.62
CA CYS A 3 -6.61 14.99 -12.11
C CYS A 3 -6.51 13.46 -12.14
N ALA A 4 -6.62 12.81 -13.31
CA ALA A 4 -6.12 11.46 -13.47
C ALA A 4 -4.62 11.53 -13.80
N PRO A 5 -3.72 10.92 -13.00
CA PRO A 5 -2.36 10.69 -13.46
C PRO A 5 -2.43 9.79 -14.70
N LYS A 6 -1.89 10.26 -15.83
CA LYS A 6 -1.70 9.46 -17.05
C LYS A 6 -0.69 8.30 -16.88
N ALA A 7 -0.20 8.08 -15.67
CA ALA A 7 0.71 6.98 -15.36
C ALA A 7 -0.10 5.68 -15.33
N GLN A 8 0.02 4.93 -16.42
CA GLN A 8 -0.53 3.59 -16.56
C GLN A 8 -0.07 2.77 -15.35
N PHE A 9 -1.02 2.12 -14.65
CA PHE A 9 -0.71 1.18 -13.58
C PHE A 9 0.38 0.22 -14.09
N PRO A 10 1.40 -0.13 -13.27
CA PRO A 10 2.17 -1.31 -13.57
C PRO A 10 1.14 -2.43 -13.78
N SER A 11 1.08 -2.98 -14.99
CA SER A 11 0.17 -4.07 -15.29
C SER A 11 0.36 -5.16 -14.24
N ALA A 12 -0.69 -5.84 -13.82
CA ALA A 12 -0.55 -7.05 -13.00
C ALA A 12 0.44 -8.06 -13.64
N ASN A 13 0.62 -7.98 -14.98
CA ASN A 13 1.59 -8.76 -15.77
C ASN A 13 2.94 -8.06 -16.02
N ALA A 14 3.15 -6.82 -15.56
CA ALA A 14 4.47 -6.18 -15.53
C ALA A 14 5.37 -6.78 -14.42
N SER A 15 4.84 -7.74 -13.66
CA SER A 15 5.49 -8.60 -12.67
C SER A 15 6.57 -9.53 -13.23
N ASN A 16 6.94 -9.40 -14.51
CA ASN A 16 8.06 -10.14 -15.06
C ASN A 16 9.35 -9.48 -14.57
N SER A 17 9.71 -9.88 -13.35
CA SER A 17 10.98 -9.63 -12.66
C SER A 17 11.30 -8.16 -12.43
N TRP A 18 10.94 -7.66 -11.24
CA TRP A 18 11.77 -6.64 -10.59
C TRP A 18 13.21 -7.21 -10.54
N PRO A 19 14.16 -6.65 -11.32
CA PRO A 19 15.51 -7.15 -11.32
C PRO A 19 16.22 -6.51 -10.13
N GLY A 20 16.12 -7.15 -8.96
CA GLY A 20 16.73 -6.65 -7.75
C GLY A 20 16.71 -7.65 -6.61
N SER A 21 17.77 -7.62 -5.80
CA SER A 21 17.76 -8.11 -4.42
C SER A 21 17.48 -6.90 -3.52
N PRO A 22 16.40 -6.88 -2.71
CA PRO A 22 15.43 -7.95 -2.43
C PRO A 22 14.32 -8.09 -3.49
N PRO A 23 13.55 -9.20 -3.50
CA PRO A 23 12.48 -9.50 -4.46
C PRO A 23 11.25 -8.56 -4.39
N SER A 24 11.35 -7.46 -3.63
CA SER A 24 10.28 -6.50 -3.38
C SER A 24 10.88 -5.10 -3.23
N PRO A 25 10.21 -4.04 -3.69
CA PRO A 25 10.68 -2.66 -3.47
C PRO A 25 10.45 -2.17 -2.04
N PHE A 26 9.95 -3.04 -1.16
CA PHE A 26 9.63 -2.73 0.22
C PHE A 26 10.65 -3.31 1.18
N VAL A 27 11.00 -2.54 2.21
CA VAL A 27 11.88 -2.95 3.30
C VAL A 27 11.21 -2.73 4.65
N LEU A 28 11.40 -3.66 5.59
CA LEU A 28 10.88 -3.52 6.95
C LEU A 28 11.56 -2.37 7.68
N LEU A 29 10.76 -1.53 8.32
CA LEU A 29 11.29 -0.46 9.15
C LEU A 29 11.80 -1.00 10.49
N PRO A 30 12.93 -0.50 11.01
CA PRO A 30 13.42 -0.89 12.32
C PRO A 30 12.37 -0.65 13.41
N ASN A 31 12.16 -1.65 14.27
CA ASN A 31 11.23 -1.60 15.42
C ASN A 31 9.77 -1.27 15.04
N SER A 32 9.32 -1.66 13.84
CA SER A 32 7.96 -1.45 13.36
C SER A 32 7.48 -2.63 12.53
N SER A 33 6.16 -2.82 12.44
CA SER A 33 5.53 -3.72 11.46
C SER A 33 5.31 -3.05 10.10
N ALA A 34 5.64 -1.77 9.97
CA ALA A 34 5.50 -1.02 8.73
C ALA A 34 6.64 -1.31 7.75
N LEU A 35 6.27 -1.47 6.48
CA LEU A 35 7.22 -1.50 5.38
C LEU A 35 7.36 -0.11 4.75
N ALA A 36 8.57 0.24 4.32
CA ALA A 36 8.85 1.47 3.59
C ALA A 36 9.35 1.16 2.17
N TRP A 37 9.26 2.15 1.28
CA TRP A 37 9.94 2.06 -0.01
C TRP A 37 11.46 2.06 0.19
N ALA A 38 12.16 1.12 -0.45
CA ALA A 38 13.59 1.00 -0.32
C ALA A 38 14.32 2.22 -0.91
N SER A 39 15.21 2.84 -0.14
CA SER A 39 15.91 4.07 -0.54
C SER A 39 16.89 3.88 -1.70
N ASN A 40 17.29 2.64 -1.98
CA ASN A 40 18.18 2.27 -3.08
C ASN A 40 17.43 2.02 -4.41
N ILE A 41 16.10 2.10 -4.42
CA ILE A 41 15.27 1.92 -5.62
C ILE A 41 14.75 3.28 -6.07
N SER A 42 15.02 3.62 -7.34
CA SER A 42 14.56 4.88 -7.94
C SER A 42 13.04 5.05 -7.79
N THR A 43 12.62 6.19 -7.24
CA THR A 43 11.22 6.52 -7.04
C THR A 43 10.68 7.35 -8.22
N PRO A 44 9.53 6.99 -8.80
CA PRO A 44 8.85 7.88 -9.72
C PRO A 44 8.47 9.20 -9.01
N PRO A 45 8.50 10.35 -9.71
CA PRO A 45 8.04 11.61 -9.16
C PRO A 45 6.61 11.48 -8.63
N SER A 46 6.43 11.81 -7.35
CA SER A 46 5.15 11.68 -6.66
C SER A 46 5.05 12.70 -5.53
N TRP A 47 3.83 13.14 -5.27
CA TRP A 47 3.49 13.91 -4.09
C TRP A 47 2.29 13.25 -3.39
N PRO A 48 2.35 12.99 -2.08
CA PRO A 48 3.54 13.03 -1.21
C PRO A 48 4.72 12.19 -1.74
N PRO A 49 5.97 12.45 -1.31
CA PRO A 49 7.11 11.65 -1.76
C PRO A 49 7.01 10.21 -1.24
N LEU A 50 7.40 9.24 -2.08
CA LEU A 50 7.39 7.81 -1.72
C LEU A 50 8.20 7.46 -0.45
N SER A 51 9.18 8.28 -0.07
CA SER A 51 9.91 8.14 1.20
C SER A 51 9.01 8.21 2.45
N ALA A 52 7.87 8.91 2.35
CA ALA A 52 6.87 9.02 3.40
C ALA A 52 5.96 7.78 3.52
N LEU A 53 6.01 6.85 2.56
CA LEU A 53 5.19 5.63 2.60
C LEU A 53 5.57 4.76 3.81
N ARG A 54 4.53 4.38 4.55
CA ARG A 54 4.55 3.41 5.64
C ARG A 54 3.42 2.42 5.39
N MET A 55 3.70 1.33 4.69
CA MET A 55 2.70 0.31 4.40
C MET A 55 2.48 -0.58 5.62
N LEU A 56 1.23 -0.73 6.05
CA LEU A 56 0.81 -1.61 7.14
C LEU A 56 -0.20 -2.64 6.63
N ALA A 57 -0.27 -3.79 7.29
CA ALA A 57 -1.44 -4.66 7.22
C ALA A 57 -2.45 -4.25 8.30
N SER A 58 -3.72 -4.04 7.94
CA SER A 58 -4.78 -3.88 8.95
C SER A 58 -5.05 -5.21 9.65
N LEU A 59 -5.67 -5.17 10.83
CA LEU A 59 -6.36 -6.34 11.37
C LEU A 59 -7.65 -6.63 10.56
N GLU A 60 -8.19 -7.84 10.71
CA GLU A 60 -9.55 -8.13 10.25
C GLU A 60 -10.56 -7.24 10.98
N GLY A 61 -11.58 -6.79 10.27
CA GLY A 61 -12.57 -5.85 10.79
C GLY A 61 -12.03 -4.43 11.01
N GLN A 62 -10.78 -4.14 10.64
CA GLN A 62 -10.18 -2.81 10.75
C GLN A 62 -10.03 -2.14 9.39
N SER A 63 -10.35 -0.85 9.31
CA SER A 63 -10.11 -0.02 8.13
C SER A 63 -8.67 0.50 8.06
N CYS A 64 -8.25 1.00 6.89
CA CYS A 64 -6.93 1.64 6.79
C CYS A 64 -6.85 2.98 7.52
N VAL A 65 -7.98 3.67 7.71
CA VAL A 65 -8.04 4.84 8.60
C VAL A 65 -7.62 4.46 10.01
N GLU A 66 -8.24 3.42 10.58
CA GLU A 66 -7.98 2.97 11.95
C GLU A 66 -6.58 2.37 12.10
N ALA A 67 -6.14 1.55 11.13
CA ALA A 67 -4.81 0.93 11.15
C ALA A 67 -3.70 2.00 11.17
N CYS A 68 -3.74 2.97 10.26
CA CYS A 68 -2.76 4.05 10.23
C CYS A 68 -2.83 4.91 11.51
N GLN A 69 -4.03 5.26 11.97
CA GLN A 69 -4.22 6.09 13.16
C GLN A 69 -3.68 5.41 14.42
N SER A 70 -3.91 4.11 14.58
CA SER A 70 -3.39 3.33 15.72
C SER A 70 -1.85 3.30 15.77
N ALA A 71 -1.20 3.43 14.62
CA ALA A 71 0.26 3.55 14.49
C ALA A 71 0.78 5.00 14.59
N GLY A 72 -0.09 5.98 14.89
CA GLY A 72 0.28 7.39 14.94
C GLY A 72 0.56 8.01 13.55
N LEU A 73 -0.04 7.45 12.50
CA LEU A 73 0.10 7.85 11.10
C LEU A 73 -1.26 8.28 10.54
N ILE A 74 -1.30 8.68 9.27
CA ILE A 74 -2.53 8.93 8.50
C ILE A 74 -2.54 8.10 7.22
N CYS A 75 -3.70 7.60 6.80
CA CYS A 75 -3.84 6.93 5.51
C CYS A 75 -3.65 7.92 4.36
N GLU A 76 -2.81 7.56 3.39
CA GLU A 76 -2.51 8.36 2.20
C GLU A 76 -2.98 7.63 0.94
N PRO A 77 -4.18 7.95 0.42
CA PRO A 77 -4.75 7.24 -0.71
C PRO A 77 -3.92 7.40 -2.00
N ALA A 78 -3.12 8.46 -2.13
CA ALA A 78 -2.22 8.63 -3.28
C ALA A 78 -1.22 7.47 -3.42
N PHE A 79 -0.90 6.76 -2.34
CA PHE A 79 0.07 5.68 -2.37
C PHE A 79 -0.48 4.31 -2.76
N TYR A 80 -1.80 4.14 -2.85
CA TYR A 80 -2.38 2.86 -3.28
C TYR A 80 -1.82 2.36 -4.62
N ARG A 81 -1.56 3.27 -5.57
CA ARG A 81 -0.98 2.94 -6.87
C ARG A 81 0.41 2.27 -6.81
N PHE A 82 1.15 2.45 -5.71
CA PHE A 82 2.48 1.88 -5.52
C PHE A 82 2.47 0.56 -4.74
N ILE A 83 1.46 0.35 -3.90
CA ILE A 83 1.31 -0.86 -3.09
C ILE A 83 0.37 -1.91 -3.72
N ASN A 84 -0.36 -1.54 -4.78
CA ASN A 84 -1.25 -2.45 -5.52
C ASN A 84 -0.47 -3.34 -6.51
N ILE A 85 0.53 -4.05 -5.99
CA ILE A 85 1.41 -4.98 -6.73
C ILE A 85 1.64 -6.26 -5.93
N LYS A 86 1.98 -7.37 -6.60
CA LYS A 86 2.18 -8.68 -5.94
C LYS A 86 3.29 -8.63 -4.88
N GLU A 87 4.35 -7.88 -5.14
CA GLU A 87 5.53 -7.78 -4.28
C GLU A 87 5.24 -7.10 -2.93
N ALA A 88 4.12 -6.38 -2.81
CA ALA A 88 3.66 -5.79 -1.56
C ALA A 88 3.23 -6.86 -0.55
N PHE A 89 2.63 -7.97 -1.01
CA PHE A 89 2.28 -9.11 -0.15
C PHE A 89 3.53 -9.87 0.29
N SER A 90 4.46 -10.12 -0.63
CA SER A 90 5.73 -10.78 -0.33
C SER A 90 6.56 -10.02 0.70
N GLY A 91 6.53 -8.68 0.66
CA GLY A 91 7.21 -7.83 1.65
C GLY A 91 6.68 -8.02 3.07
N LEU A 92 5.42 -8.41 3.22
CA LEU A 92 4.76 -8.72 4.50
C LEU A 92 4.84 -10.22 4.86
N GLU A 93 5.64 -11.00 4.13
CA GLU A 93 5.77 -12.45 4.30
C GLU A 93 4.44 -13.21 4.15
N VAL A 94 3.47 -12.62 3.44
CA VAL A 94 2.17 -13.25 3.15
C VAL A 94 2.34 -14.22 1.99
N GLN A 95 1.96 -15.48 2.20
CA GLN A 95 1.94 -16.51 1.16
C GLN A 95 0.57 -16.51 0.48
N CYS A 96 0.54 -16.15 -0.80
CA CYS A 96 -0.66 -16.18 -1.63
C CYS A 96 -0.61 -17.40 -2.56
N GLU A 97 -1.65 -18.23 -2.59
CA GLU A 97 -1.78 -19.29 -3.61
C GLU A 97 -1.99 -18.68 -5.00
N GLY A 98 -2.72 -17.56 -5.07
CA GLY A 98 -2.97 -16.77 -6.26
C GLY A 98 -3.14 -15.29 -5.94
N VAL A 99 -2.97 -14.45 -6.95
CA VAL A 99 -3.27 -13.01 -6.86
C VAL A 99 -4.32 -12.68 -7.92
N GLU A 100 -5.47 -12.19 -7.49
CA GLU A 100 -6.59 -11.83 -8.37
C GLU A 100 -6.77 -10.31 -8.41
N ALA A 101 -7.17 -9.77 -9.56
CA ALA A 101 -7.43 -8.35 -9.73
C ALA A 101 -8.92 -8.10 -9.97
N GLU A 102 -9.60 -7.49 -8.99
CA GLU A 102 -11.05 -7.27 -9.02
C GLU A 102 -11.45 -5.83 -8.69
N MET A 103 -12.67 -5.45 -9.07
CA MET A 103 -13.26 -4.16 -8.72
C MET A 103 -13.86 -4.25 -7.31
N ASN A 104 -13.06 -3.98 -6.29
CA ASN A 104 -13.49 -4.12 -4.89
C ASN A 104 -12.85 -3.05 -4.00
N HIS A 105 -13.66 -2.17 -3.39
CA HIS A 105 -13.18 -1.07 -2.54
C HIS A 105 -12.34 -1.49 -1.31
N ILE A 106 -12.34 -2.78 -0.95
CA ILE A 106 -11.50 -3.33 0.12
C ILE A 106 -10.05 -3.55 -0.35
N PHE A 107 -9.83 -3.82 -1.63
CA PHE A 107 -8.52 -4.16 -2.18
C PHE A 107 -7.59 -2.92 -2.34
N PRO A 108 -6.27 -3.10 -2.24
CA PRO A 108 -5.53 -4.36 -2.05
C PRO A 108 -5.64 -4.96 -0.65
N ALA A 109 -5.82 -6.28 -0.57
CA ALA A 109 -6.03 -6.99 0.68
C ALA A 109 -5.67 -8.48 0.57
N PHE A 110 -5.50 -9.17 1.69
CA PHE A 110 -5.23 -10.61 1.74
C PHE A 110 -6.01 -11.30 2.85
N SER A 111 -6.26 -12.60 2.68
CA SER A 111 -6.89 -13.47 3.69
C SER A 111 -5.92 -14.60 4.00
N VAL A 112 -5.45 -14.68 5.25
CA VAL A 112 -4.51 -15.72 5.69
C VAL A 112 -5.18 -17.09 5.64
N ASP A 113 -6.42 -17.18 6.14
CA ASP A 113 -7.18 -18.44 6.22
C ASP A 113 -7.44 -19.09 4.85
N ARG A 114 -7.46 -18.28 3.78
CA ARG A 114 -7.75 -18.76 2.42
C ARG A 114 -6.58 -18.67 1.47
N SER A 115 -5.43 -18.18 1.92
CA SER A 115 -4.26 -17.91 1.07
C SER A 115 -4.60 -17.03 -0.16
N GLU A 116 -5.59 -16.14 -0.02
CA GLU A 116 -6.10 -15.29 -1.10
C GLU A 116 -5.48 -13.89 -1.01
N CYS A 117 -5.02 -13.35 -2.14
CA CYS A 117 -4.54 -11.97 -2.24
C CYS A 117 -5.25 -11.25 -3.40
N GLY A 118 -5.84 -10.09 -3.11
CA GLY A 118 -6.61 -9.30 -4.05
C GLY A 118 -5.93 -7.97 -4.36
N LEU A 119 -5.82 -7.63 -5.64
CA LEU A 119 -5.44 -6.32 -6.15
C LEU A 119 -6.67 -5.58 -6.66
N GLN A 120 -6.65 -4.25 -6.54
CA GLN A 120 -7.67 -3.39 -7.10
C GLN A 120 -7.50 -3.29 -8.62
N LYS A 121 -8.59 -3.50 -9.37
CA LYS A 121 -8.64 -3.32 -10.83
C LYS A 121 -9.04 -1.89 -11.26
N ASP A 122 -9.87 -1.21 -10.47
CA ASP A 122 -10.32 0.16 -10.73
C ASP A 122 -9.77 1.13 -9.69
N ALA A 123 -8.90 2.04 -10.14
CA ALA A 123 -8.24 3.03 -9.30
C ALA A 123 -9.19 3.96 -8.56
N LEU A 124 -10.38 4.19 -9.10
CA LEU A 124 -11.39 5.06 -8.46
C LEU A 124 -11.95 4.42 -7.19
N LEU A 125 -11.78 3.10 -7.02
CA LEU A 125 -12.25 2.35 -5.86
C LEU A 125 -11.21 2.24 -4.74
N PHE A 126 -10.00 2.79 -4.91
CA PHE A 126 -9.05 2.88 -3.79
C PHE A 126 -9.65 3.71 -2.65
N SER A 127 -9.68 3.15 -1.45
CA SER A 127 -10.37 3.77 -0.32
C SER A 127 -9.65 3.51 0.99
N CYS A 128 -9.33 4.56 1.76
CA CYS A 128 -8.87 4.40 3.14
C CYS A 128 -9.98 3.86 4.06
N ALA A 129 -11.23 4.20 3.77
CA ALA A 129 -12.40 3.74 4.52
C ALA A 129 -12.77 2.31 4.12
N GLY A 130 -13.63 1.69 4.93
CA GLY A 130 -14.08 0.31 4.73
C GLY A 130 -13.22 -0.68 5.51
N ALA A 131 -13.91 -1.47 6.33
CA ALA A 131 -13.37 -2.61 7.05
C ALA A 131 -13.96 -3.89 6.45
N ASN A 132 -13.25 -5.01 6.61
CA ASN A 132 -13.74 -6.29 6.14
C ASN A 132 -13.39 -7.39 7.15
N ALA A 133 -14.36 -8.25 7.47
CA ALA A 133 -14.18 -9.30 8.47
C ALA A 133 -13.38 -10.52 7.97
N LYS A 134 -13.13 -10.64 6.67
CA LYS A 134 -12.40 -11.75 6.03
C LYS A 134 -10.97 -11.37 5.60
N TYR A 135 -10.74 -10.09 5.32
CA TYR A 135 -9.50 -9.62 4.70
C TYR A 135 -8.75 -8.65 5.60
N HIS A 136 -7.44 -8.87 5.70
CA HIS A 136 -6.46 -7.87 6.12
C HIS A 136 -6.17 -6.95 4.95
N ARG A 137 -6.31 -5.63 5.15
CA ARG A 137 -6.09 -4.64 4.09
C ARG A 137 -4.62 -4.21 4.04
N LEU A 138 -4.08 -4.01 2.84
CA LEU A 138 -2.81 -3.30 2.68
C LEU A 138 -3.09 -1.80 2.74
N CYS A 139 -2.57 -1.17 3.79
CA CYS A 139 -2.88 0.20 4.15
C CYS A 139 -1.68 1.11 3.87
N PRO A 140 -1.81 2.04 2.90
CA PRO A 140 -0.77 3.00 2.65
C PRO A 140 -0.87 4.13 3.68
N CYS A 141 0.02 4.13 4.67
CA CYS A 141 0.09 5.21 5.64
C CYS A 141 1.23 6.18 5.30
N ARG A 142 1.19 7.36 5.92
CA ARG A 142 2.30 8.30 5.97
C ARG A 142 2.35 9.01 7.32
N ASP A 143 3.51 9.60 7.61
CA ASP A 143 3.64 10.50 8.73
C ASP A 143 2.99 11.87 8.44
N TYR A 144 2.93 12.70 9.47
CA TYR A 144 2.45 14.07 9.37
C TYR A 144 3.21 14.99 10.33
N ARG A 145 3.15 16.30 10.07
CA ARG A 145 3.68 17.33 10.95
C ARG A 145 2.67 17.62 12.05
N LYS A 146 3.11 17.64 13.32
CA LYS A 146 2.23 17.98 14.46
C LYS A 146 1.63 19.37 14.24
N GLY A 147 0.30 19.49 14.36
CA GLY A 147 -0.44 20.71 14.05
C GLY A 147 -0.72 20.97 12.56
N GLN A 148 -0.25 20.10 11.65
CA GLN A 148 -0.48 20.20 10.20
C GLN A 148 -0.59 18.81 9.57
N VAL A 149 -1.73 18.15 9.79
CA VAL A 149 -1.98 16.75 9.37
C VAL A 149 -1.94 16.56 7.85
N ALA A 150 -2.21 17.61 7.08
CA ALA A 150 -2.21 17.59 5.62
C ALA A 150 -0.82 17.35 5.02
N LEU A 151 0.27 17.64 5.75
CA LEU A 151 1.64 17.54 5.24
C LEU A 151 2.44 16.49 6.01
N CYS A 152 3.10 15.59 5.28
CA CYS A 152 4.19 14.77 5.81
C CYS A 152 5.40 15.62 6.19
N ARG A 153 6.37 15.05 6.92
CA ARG A 153 7.60 15.76 7.30
C ARG A 153 8.39 16.24 6.09
N ASP A 154 8.38 15.46 5.00
CA ASP A 154 9.15 15.72 3.77
C ASP A 154 8.26 16.27 2.63
N CYS A 155 7.10 16.87 2.95
CA CYS A 155 6.12 17.32 1.96
C CYS A 155 6.26 18.80 1.55
N LEU A 156 7.40 19.44 1.86
CA LEU A 156 7.70 20.85 1.57
C LEU A 156 9.02 21.03 0.84
#